data_AF-A0A182SQQ2-F1
#
_entry.id   AF-A0A182SQQ2-F1
#
_cell.length_a   1.000
_cell.length_b   1.000
_cell.length_c   1.000
_cell.angle_alpha   90.00
_cell.angle_beta   90.00
_cell.angle_gamma   90.00
#
_symmetry.space_group_name_H-M   'P 1'
#
loop_
_entity.id
_entity.type
_entity.pdbx_description
1 polymer ?
#
loop_
_entity_poly.entity_id
_entity_poly.type
_entity_poly.pdbx_seq_one_letter_code
_entity_poly.pdbx_strand_id
1 'polypeptide(L)'
;DRRRCTIGTAANAYCPNPWDDCVQLLQSTTRKRTCRSSLTEVERSFCANNTNRCHFCSTDNCNAAEVNFNYVECLSCDSATDSRCATDPAALNTFEKCASCASALITSGGKNTTRRGCLASLPADVSGQCSVTAGSSCQRCSTNRCNVANFPSDRLQCYRCVDPPCVSHQNVRLEYCPEYRAGDSCLLESDTAGQLLRLDCRSSLTESELSACSGRCQTCATAGCNDPMTYGTSGSCVQCRSSLNSLCRNDALQVAPEPCTDPANSQCYSRLVDGVTERGCMSDLTVTEHSACTRGENCLVCNSRTNNCNTAQYPVAPLTCFQCDSRTDGESCTATQTGTAPECPTYDTANKCYTIVQSNGDTVRKCSTQAREVECGTASGCEVCLFRGCNTKANSAVGVIEPPVRTTTPGPTNDARTIVGSGTVRIVMLLAVWLVLGKVE
;
A
#
# COMPACT_ATOMS: atom_id res chain seq x y z
N ASP A 1 42.83 28.02 33.41
CA ASP A 1 42.71 29.38 32.87
C ASP A 1 41.38 29.62 32.18
N ARG A 2 40.84 30.83 32.32
CA ARG A 2 39.58 31.28 31.72
C ARG A 2 39.84 31.76 30.29
N ARG A 3 38.99 31.39 29.32
CA ARG A 3 39.13 31.81 27.91
C ARG A 3 39.29 33.33 27.78
N ARG A 4 40.30 33.75 27.01
CA ARG A 4 40.53 35.15 26.63
C ARG A 4 40.18 35.36 25.17
N CYS A 5 39.39 36.38 24.86
CA CYS A 5 39.01 36.74 23.50
C CYS A 5 39.26 38.23 23.25
N THR A 6 39.26 38.61 21.98
CA THR A 6 39.10 40.02 21.63
C THR A 6 37.61 40.38 21.75
N ILE A 7 37.26 41.39 22.57
CA ILE A 7 35.89 41.89 22.75
C ILE A 7 35.87 43.36 22.31
N GLY A 8 35.07 43.68 21.29
CA GLY A 8 35.16 44.97 20.59
C GLY A 8 36.57 45.17 20.03
N THR A 9 37.32 46.14 20.59
CA THR A 9 38.72 46.44 20.27
C THR A 9 39.71 45.96 21.35
N ALA A 10 39.22 45.48 22.49
CA ALA A 10 40.07 45.07 23.61
C ALA A 10 40.50 43.60 23.46
N ALA A 11 41.81 43.36 23.35
CA ALA A 11 42.39 42.03 23.39
C ALA A 11 42.49 41.49 24.84
N ASN A 12 42.67 40.18 24.99
CA ASN A 12 42.83 39.49 26.28
C ASN A 12 41.66 39.65 27.27
N ALA A 13 40.47 40.00 26.79
CA ALA A 13 39.30 40.13 27.65
C ALA A 13 38.76 38.74 28.04
N TYR A 14 38.44 38.55 29.32
CA TYR A 14 37.94 37.28 29.83
C TYR A 14 36.47 37.05 29.45
N CYS A 15 36.17 35.87 28.90
CA CYS A 15 34.79 35.48 28.65
C CYS A 15 34.05 35.10 29.95
N PRO A 16 32.73 35.34 30.03
CA PRO A 16 31.93 34.94 31.19
C PRO A 16 32.05 33.43 31.49
N ASN A 17 32.03 32.59 30.45
CA ASN A 17 32.26 31.16 30.59
C ASN A 17 33.76 30.82 30.42
N PRO A 18 34.38 30.04 31.34
CA PRO A 18 35.77 29.60 31.18
C PRO A 18 36.07 28.77 29.93
N TRP A 19 35.08 28.04 29.41
CA TRP A 19 35.19 27.19 28.22
C TRP A 19 34.48 27.80 26.99
N ASP A 20 34.33 29.12 26.96
CA ASP A 20 33.64 29.81 25.86
C ASP A 20 34.40 29.70 24.53
N ASP A 21 33.71 30.02 23.43
CA ASP A 21 34.32 30.26 22.13
C ASP A 21 34.43 31.77 21.87
N CYS A 22 35.51 32.19 21.22
CA CYS A 22 35.61 33.54 20.70
C CYS A 22 34.80 33.66 19.40
N VAL A 23 34.15 34.80 19.21
CA VAL A 23 33.25 35.05 18.08
C VAL A 23 33.70 36.28 17.30
N GLN A 24 33.66 36.17 15.98
CA GLN A 24 33.56 37.29 15.05
C GLN A 24 32.27 37.14 14.25
N LEU A 25 31.43 38.17 14.18
CA LEU A 25 30.26 38.17 13.31
C LEU A 25 30.19 39.45 12.49
N LEU A 26 29.65 39.34 11.27
CA LEU A 26 29.39 40.45 10.36
C LEU A 26 27.90 40.47 10.04
N GLN A 27 27.18 41.41 10.65
CA GLN A 27 25.76 41.63 10.40
C GLN A 27 25.60 42.95 9.64
N SER A 28 25.07 42.88 8.41
CA SER A 28 25.12 44.00 7.46
C SER A 28 26.58 44.47 7.26
N THR A 29 26.92 45.70 7.63
CA THR A 29 28.28 46.25 7.59
C THR A 29 28.96 46.30 8.97
N THR A 30 28.26 45.88 10.03
CA THR A 30 28.77 45.98 11.41
C THR A 30 29.48 44.69 11.80
N ARG A 31 30.76 44.83 12.17
CA ARG A 31 31.56 43.74 12.74
C ARG A 31 31.49 43.77 14.26
N LYS A 32 31.27 42.62 14.87
CA LYS A 32 31.33 42.45 16.33
C LYS A 32 32.29 41.33 16.69
N ARG A 33 33.14 41.60 17.69
CA ARG A 33 33.99 40.63 18.36
C ARG A 33 33.50 40.45 19.79
N THR A 34 33.25 39.21 20.20
CA THR A 34 32.68 38.91 21.52
C THR A 34 32.95 37.44 21.90
N CYS A 35 32.46 37.01 23.05
CA CYS A 35 32.39 35.60 23.45
C CYS A 35 31.02 35.00 23.08
N ARG A 36 30.96 33.68 22.81
CA ARG A 36 29.75 32.99 22.35
C ARG A 36 28.63 33.04 23.39
N SER A 37 28.94 32.90 24.69
CA SER A 37 27.95 33.07 25.76
C SER A 37 27.41 34.50 25.89
N SER A 38 28.12 35.49 25.34
CA SER A 38 27.75 36.91 25.40
C SER A 38 26.96 37.38 24.18
N LEU A 39 26.61 36.47 23.25
CA LEU A 39 25.71 36.79 22.14
C LEU A 39 24.28 36.98 22.65
N THR A 40 23.62 38.02 22.14
CA THR A 40 22.18 38.21 22.34
C THR A 40 21.40 37.09 21.64
N GLU A 41 20.12 36.93 21.97
CA GLU A 41 19.26 35.94 21.30
C GLU A 41 19.11 36.20 19.81
N VAL A 42 18.98 37.47 19.42
CA VAL A 42 18.95 37.90 18.02
C VAL A 42 20.24 37.53 17.28
N GLU A 43 21.40 37.77 17.90
CA GLU A 43 22.70 37.42 17.30
C GLU A 43 22.91 35.91 17.20
N ARG A 44 22.44 35.14 18.20
CA ARG A 44 22.45 33.67 18.15
C ARG A 44 21.60 33.15 17.00
N SER A 45 20.39 33.69 16.84
CA SER A 45 19.50 33.35 15.73
C SER A 45 20.11 33.75 14.37
N PHE A 46 20.72 34.94 14.29
CA PHE A 46 21.43 35.39 13.10
C PHE A 46 22.55 34.42 12.71
N CYS A 47 23.41 34.04 13.64
CA CYS A 47 24.51 33.11 13.37
C CYS A 47 24.03 31.69 13.04
N ALA A 48 22.92 31.24 13.61
CA ALA A 48 22.31 29.95 13.27
C ALA A 48 21.81 29.95 11.81
N ASN A 49 21.27 31.06 11.33
CA ASN A 49 20.74 31.20 9.97
C ASN A 49 21.80 31.66 8.95
N ASN A 50 22.93 32.20 9.39
CA ASN A 50 23.97 32.79 8.54
C ASN A 50 25.36 32.28 8.97
N THR A 51 25.60 30.98 8.80
CA THR A 51 26.85 30.31 9.18
C THR A 51 28.09 30.95 8.55
N ASN A 52 28.00 31.43 7.32
CA ASN A 52 29.07 32.16 6.62
C ASN A 52 29.24 33.63 7.06
N ARG A 53 28.50 34.08 8.09
CA ARG A 53 28.61 35.43 8.66
C ARG A 53 29.09 35.43 10.10
N CYS A 54 29.35 34.26 10.67
CA CYS A 54 29.84 34.09 12.04
C CYS A 54 31.01 33.11 12.07
N HIS A 55 32.09 33.49 12.74
CA HIS A 55 33.26 32.66 12.97
C HIS A 55 33.40 32.40 14.46
N PHE A 56 33.47 31.13 14.83
CA PHE A 56 33.70 30.66 16.19
C PHE A 56 35.07 29.98 16.24
N CYS A 57 35.84 30.25 17.28
CA CYS A 57 37.16 29.65 17.45
C CYS A 57 37.50 29.48 18.93
N SER A 58 38.30 28.46 19.23
CA SER A 58 38.45 27.94 20.59
C SER A 58 39.85 28.12 21.19
N THR A 59 40.63 29.10 20.73
CA THR A 59 41.94 29.45 21.33
C THR A 59 41.97 30.92 21.76
N ASP A 60 42.89 31.27 22.66
CA ASP A 60 42.96 32.63 23.20
C ASP A 60 43.18 33.66 22.08
N ASN A 61 42.32 34.69 22.03
CA ASN A 61 42.32 35.76 21.03
C ASN A 61 42.30 35.29 19.56
N CYS A 62 41.82 34.08 19.28
CA CYS A 62 41.73 33.57 17.91
C CYS A 62 40.83 34.44 17.00
N ASN A 63 39.94 35.24 17.59
CA ASN A 63 39.09 36.18 16.88
C ASN A 63 39.71 37.58 16.71
N ALA A 64 41.01 37.75 16.95
CA ALA A 64 41.72 39.01 16.73
C ALA A 64 41.86 39.33 15.23
N ALA A 65 42.37 38.36 14.45
CA ALA A 65 42.54 38.51 13.00
C ALA A 65 41.18 38.63 12.30
N GLU A 66 41.02 39.62 11.43
CA GLU A 66 39.75 39.85 10.74
C GLU A 66 39.39 38.68 9.82
N VAL A 67 38.18 38.14 10.00
CA VAL A 67 37.65 37.11 9.10
C VAL A 67 37.04 37.77 7.86
N ASN A 68 37.51 37.35 6.69
CA ASN A 68 36.86 37.67 5.42
C ASN A 68 35.62 36.78 5.26
N PHE A 69 34.43 37.39 5.36
CA PHE A 69 33.14 36.72 5.15
C PHE A 69 32.65 36.79 3.70
N ASN A 70 33.53 37.11 2.75
CA ASN A 70 33.23 37.08 1.31
C ASN A 70 33.35 35.64 0.76
N TYR A 71 32.54 34.74 1.30
CA TYR A 71 32.41 33.37 0.83
C TYR A 71 30.99 32.87 1.10
N VAL A 72 30.60 31.83 0.39
CA VAL A 72 29.42 31.01 0.67
C VAL A 72 29.86 29.61 1.06
N GLU A 73 29.10 28.95 1.92
CA GLU A 73 29.28 27.52 2.18
C GLU A 73 28.49 26.74 1.13
N CYS A 74 29.18 25.88 0.39
CA CYS A 74 28.55 25.04 -0.64
C CYS A 74 28.59 23.58 -0.19
N LEU A 75 27.48 22.87 -0.32
CA LEU A 75 27.46 21.42 -0.11
C LEU A 75 28.45 20.79 -1.10
N SER A 76 29.39 20.00 -0.58
CA SER A 76 30.45 19.35 -1.34
C SER A 76 30.29 17.84 -1.26
N CYS A 77 29.94 17.22 -2.39
CA CYS A 77 29.71 15.78 -2.49
C CYS A 77 29.76 15.30 -3.95
N ASP A 78 29.91 13.98 -4.12
CA ASP A 78 29.90 13.31 -5.43
C ASP A 78 29.05 12.04 -5.36
N SER A 79 28.01 11.96 -6.19
CA SER A 79 27.10 10.82 -6.21
C SER A 79 27.69 9.56 -6.84
N ALA A 80 28.88 9.64 -7.45
CA ALA A 80 29.65 8.46 -7.83
C ALA A 80 30.24 7.73 -6.61
N THR A 81 30.44 8.44 -5.49
CA THR A 81 30.99 7.88 -4.25
C THR A 81 29.96 7.76 -3.12
N ASP A 82 28.98 8.68 -3.07
CA ASP A 82 27.92 8.69 -2.06
C ASP A 82 26.60 9.10 -2.73
N SER A 83 25.75 8.11 -3.00
CA SER A 83 24.48 8.28 -3.73
C SER A 83 23.58 9.37 -3.14
N ARG A 84 23.68 9.63 -1.83
CA ARG A 84 22.94 10.70 -1.13
C ARG A 84 23.18 12.08 -1.72
N CYS A 85 24.32 12.32 -2.36
CA CYS A 85 24.58 13.57 -3.06
C CYS A 85 23.54 13.88 -4.15
N ALA A 86 22.97 12.83 -4.75
CA ALA A 86 21.86 12.88 -5.69
C ALA A 86 20.50 12.60 -5.00
N THR A 87 20.44 11.60 -4.12
CA THR A 87 19.16 11.07 -3.61
C THR A 87 18.61 11.80 -2.38
N ASP A 88 19.49 12.28 -1.49
CA ASP A 88 19.14 13.00 -0.26
C ASP A 88 20.26 13.97 0.14
N PRO A 89 20.45 15.07 -0.63
CA PRO A 89 21.51 16.04 -0.35
C PRO A 89 21.28 16.80 0.97
N ALA A 90 20.06 16.81 1.51
CA ALA A 90 19.73 17.49 2.76
C ALA A 90 20.27 16.74 3.98
N ALA A 91 20.50 15.43 3.89
CA ALA A 91 21.12 14.63 4.95
C ALA A 91 22.64 14.81 5.06
N LEU A 92 23.28 15.47 4.07
CA LEU A 92 24.72 15.66 4.03
C LEU A 92 25.14 16.98 4.69
N ASN A 93 26.25 16.96 5.43
CA ASN A 93 26.72 18.08 6.24
C ASN A 93 28.15 18.56 5.89
N THR A 94 28.68 18.12 4.74
CA THR A 94 30.03 18.51 4.30
C THR A 94 29.95 19.76 3.44
N PHE A 95 30.48 20.88 3.95
CA PHE A 95 30.47 22.16 3.26
C PHE A 95 31.89 22.68 2.99
N GLU A 96 32.08 23.28 1.82
CA GLU A 96 33.31 23.94 1.40
C GLU A 96 33.09 25.46 1.28
N LYS A 97 34.11 26.26 1.57
CA LYS A 97 34.05 27.73 1.43
C LYS A 97 34.38 28.12 -0.01
N CYS A 98 33.41 28.69 -0.71
CA CYS A 98 33.53 29.00 -2.13
C CYS A 98 33.16 30.48 -2.42
N ALA A 99 33.59 30.98 -3.58
CA ALA A 99 33.07 32.24 -4.11
C ALA A 99 31.63 32.06 -4.67
N SER A 100 31.33 30.89 -5.24
CA SER A 100 30.00 30.49 -5.70
C SER A 100 29.85 28.96 -5.68
N CYS A 101 28.63 28.49 -5.49
CA CYS A 101 28.30 27.07 -5.47
C CYS A 101 27.86 26.60 -6.86
N ALA A 102 28.00 25.31 -7.10
CA ALA A 102 27.46 24.63 -8.26
C ALA A 102 26.87 23.25 -7.91
N SER A 103 25.91 22.83 -8.74
CA SER A 103 25.43 21.45 -8.87
C SER A 103 25.50 21.09 -10.34
N ALA A 104 26.19 20.02 -10.67
CA ALA A 104 26.44 19.61 -12.04
C ALA A 104 26.24 18.11 -12.22
N LEU A 105 25.80 17.72 -13.41
CA LEU A 105 25.87 16.34 -13.87
C LEU A 105 27.26 16.08 -14.45
N ILE A 106 27.88 14.98 -14.02
CA ILE A 106 29.14 14.49 -14.55
C ILE A 106 28.85 13.17 -15.26
N THR A 107 29.16 13.11 -16.56
CA THR A 107 29.01 11.89 -17.35
C THR A 107 30.32 11.09 -17.30
N SER A 108 30.26 9.86 -16.76
CA SER A 108 31.40 8.94 -16.74
C SER A 108 30.90 7.51 -16.92
N GLY A 109 31.53 6.76 -17.82
CA GLY A 109 31.17 5.36 -18.09
C GLY A 109 29.72 5.16 -18.55
N GLY A 110 29.11 6.15 -19.22
CA GLY A 110 27.71 6.13 -19.64
C GLY A 110 26.69 6.48 -18.55
N LYS A 111 27.15 6.79 -17.34
CA LYS A 111 26.32 7.17 -16.19
C LYS A 111 26.41 8.66 -15.93
N ASN A 112 25.30 9.28 -15.53
CA ASN A 112 25.26 10.70 -15.16
C ASN A 112 25.10 10.83 -13.64
N THR A 113 26.19 11.16 -12.94
CA THR A 113 26.20 11.37 -11.49
C THR A 113 26.12 12.85 -11.14
N THR A 114 25.65 13.17 -9.95
CA THR A 114 25.57 14.55 -9.43
C THR A 114 26.83 14.89 -8.66
N ARG A 115 27.46 16.00 -9.01
CA ARG A 115 28.53 16.60 -8.22
C ARG A 115 28.12 17.98 -7.72
N ARG A 116 28.38 18.24 -6.44
CA ARG A 116 28.09 19.52 -5.78
C ARG A 116 29.36 20.05 -5.14
N GLY A 117 29.56 21.37 -5.16
CA GLY A 117 30.71 22.00 -4.54
C GLY A 117 30.96 23.41 -5.04
N CYS A 118 32.20 23.88 -4.94
CA CYS A 118 32.61 25.15 -5.53
C CYS A 118 32.56 25.09 -7.06
N LEU A 119 32.03 26.14 -7.70
CA LEU A 119 32.04 26.25 -9.17
C LEU A 119 33.46 26.13 -9.77
N ALA A 120 34.46 26.70 -9.08
CA ALA A 120 35.86 26.68 -9.50
C ALA A 120 36.53 25.30 -9.39
N SER A 121 35.93 24.37 -8.64
CA SER A 121 36.43 23.01 -8.44
C SER A 121 35.84 22.00 -9.45
N LEU A 122 34.93 22.45 -10.32
CA LEU A 122 34.40 21.64 -11.42
C LEU A 122 35.33 21.68 -12.64
N PRO A 123 35.30 20.65 -13.51
CA PRO A 123 35.98 20.69 -14.80
C PRO A 123 35.62 21.95 -15.61
N ALA A 124 36.58 22.49 -16.38
CA ALA A 124 36.43 23.78 -17.06
C ALA A 124 35.29 23.78 -18.10
N ASP A 125 35.12 22.67 -18.81
CA ASP A 125 34.05 22.44 -19.77
C ASP A 125 32.66 22.39 -19.10
N VAL A 126 32.57 21.81 -17.91
CA VAL A 126 31.31 21.76 -17.12
C VAL A 126 31.00 23.11 -16.49
N SER A 127 31.98 23.72 -15.82
CA SER A 127 31.81 25.02 -15.14
C SER A 127 31.43 26.15 -16.12
N GLY A 128 31.94 26.10 -17.36
CA GLY A 128 31.56 27.04 -18.42
C GLY A 128 30.10 26.95 -18.86
N GLN A 129 29.40 25.85 -18.56
CA GLN A 129 27.98 25.65 -18.89
C GLN A 129 27.03 26.01 -17.75
N CYS A 130 27.54 26.29 -16.54
CA CYS A 130 26.72 26.52 -15.36
C CYS A 130 26.00 27.88 -15.41
N SER A 131 24.67 27.84 -15.41
CA SER A 131 23.83 29.04 -15.44
C SER A 131 23.17 29.32 -14.08
N VAL A 132 22.74 30.56 -13.84
CA VAL A 132 21.97 30.91 -12.63
C VAL A 132 20.53 30.40 -12.69
N THR A 133 20.02 30.17 -13.90
CA THR A 133 18.72 29.55 -14.13
C THR A 133 18.86 28.03 -13.96
N ALA A 134 17.83 27.38 -13.40
CA ALA A 134 17.80 25.93 -13.30
C ALA A 134 17.93 25.32 -14.72
N GLY A 135 19.07 24.68 -14.98
CA GLY A 135 19.34 23.92 -16.18
C GLY A 135 19.42 22.43 -15.87
N SER A 136 19.34 21.59 -16.90
CA SER A 136 19.39 20.13 -16.74
C SER A 136 20.82 19.57 -16.57
N SER A 137 21.87 20.33 -16.92
CA SER A 137 23.26 19.85 -16.86
C SER A 137 24.10 20.50 -15.76
N CYS A 138 24.03 21.82 -15.59
CA CYS A 138 24.68 22.51 -14.48
C CYS A 138 23.92 23.77 -14.04
N GLN A 139 23.85 23.97 -12.72
CA GLN A 139 23.31 25.17 -12.09
C GLN A 139 24.35 25.75 -11.12
N ARG A 140 24.56 27.07 -11.20
CA ARG A 140 25.35 27.83 -10.21
C ARG A 140 24.47 28.73 -9.37
N CYS A 141 24.88 28.97 -8.13
CA CYS A 141 24.19 29.86 -7.21
C CYS A 141 25.18 30.53 -6.24
N SER A 142 24.78 31.66 -5.65
CA SER A 142 25.67 32.55 -4.89
C SER A 142 25.14 32.92 -3.51
N THR A 143 24.14 32.20 -2.99
CA THR A 143 23.67 32.33 -1.60
C THR A 143 24.23 31.20 -0.74
N ASN A 144 24.28 31.40 0.58
CA ASN A 144 24.83 30.40 1.50
C ASN A 144 24.04 29.09 1.40
N ARG A 145 24.74 27.95 1.24
CA ARG A 145 24.16 26.59 1.15
C ARG A 145 23.08 26.45 0.08
N CYS A 146 23.18 27.19 -1.02
CA CYS A 146 22.14 27.25 -2.05
C CYS A 146 22.03 25.98 -2.91
N ASN A 147 23.04 25.11 -2.90
CA ASN A 147 23.12 23.94 -3.75
C ASN A 147 22.67 22.65 -3.04
N VAL A 148 21.68 22.74 -2.14
CA VAL A 148 21.13 21.60 -1.37
C VAL A 148 19.81 21.05 -1.92
N ALA A 149 19.19 21.72 -2.88
CA ALA A 149 17.94 21.27 -3.49
C ALA A 149 18.16 20.09 -4.47
N ASN A 150 17.07 19.40 -4.80
CA ASN A 150 17.07 18.38 -5.86
C ASN A 150 17.62 18.96 -7.17
N PHE A 151 18.49 18.19 -7.83
CA PHE A 151 19.12 18.60 -9.07
C PHE A 151 19.40 17.38 -9.99
N PRO A 152 19.06 17.45 -11.28
CA PRO A 152 18.17 18.44 -11.91
C PRO A 152 16.78 18.45 -11.27
N SER A 153 16.02 19.54 -11.44
CA SER A 153 14.71 19.70 -10.79
C SER A 153 13.67 18.67 -11.22
N ASP A 154 13.83 18.10 -12.42
CA ASP A 154 13.00 17.06 -13.03
C ASP A 154 13.47 15.63 -12.71
N ARG A 155 14.49 15.46 -11.84
CA ARG A 155 14.95 14.13 -11.44
C ARG A 155 13.80 13.31 -10.87
N LEU A 156 13.57 12.14 -11.46
CA LEU A 156 12.49 11.24 -11.08
C LEU A 156 12.70 10.70 -9.66
N GLN A 157 11.61 10.56 -8.91
CA GLN A 157 11.56 9.82 -7.65
C GLN A 157 10.87 8.47 -7.87
N CYS A 158 11.46 7.41 -7.36
CA CYS A 158 10.90 6.06 -7.42
C CYS A 158 10.99 5.41 -6.03
N TYR A 159 10.12 4.44 -5.79
CA TYR A 159 10.35 3.54 -4.68
C TYR A 159 11.58 2.68 -4.99
N ARG A 160 12.44 2.54 -3.99
CA ARG A 160 13.68 1.77 -4.08
C ARG A 160 13.82 0.90 -2.84
N CYS A 161 14.37 -0.29 -3.00
CA CYS A 161 14.80 -1.11 -1.85
C CYS A 161 16.33 -1.21 -1.84
N VAL A 162 16.92 -1.01 -0.66
CA VAL A 162 18.38 -0.94 -0.48
C VAL A 162 19.05 -2.29 -0.80
N ASP A 163 18.39 -3.39 -0.46
CA ASP A 163 18.88 -4.76 -0.65
C ASP A 163 17.80 -5.62 -1.33
N PRO A 164 17.96 -5.97 -2.61
CA PRO A 164 17.14 -6.99 -3.27
C PRO A 164 17.44 -8.40 -2.71
N PRO A 165 16.45 -9.30 -2.61
CA PRO A 165 15.06 -9.10 -2.99
C PRO A 165 14.30 -8.20 -2.01
N CYS A 166 13.36 -7.37 -2.50
CA CYS A 166 12.53 -6.50 -1.65
C CYS A 166 11.47 -7.31 -0.86
N VAL A 167 11.91 -8.25 -0.01
CA VAL A 167 11.06 -9.17 0.76
C VAL A 167 10.35 -8.50 1.95
N SER A 168 10.80 -7.31 2.36
CA SER A 168 10.20 -6.56 3.48
C SER A 168 10.00 -5.09 3.11
N HIS A 169 8.79 -4.58 3.36
CA HIS A 169 8.43 -3.17 3.16
C HIS A 169 9.26 -2.23 4.07
N GLN A 170 9.88 -2.76 5.12
CA GLN A 170 10.65 -1.95 6.09
C GLN A 170 11.87 -1.26 5.48
N ASN A 171 12.38 -1.67 4.31
CA ASN A 171 13.54 -1.05 3.64
C ASN A 171 13.19 -0.42 2.29
N VAL A 172 11.90 -0.22 2.01
CA VAL A 172 11.44 0.48 0.81
C VAL A 172 11.30 1.97 1.10
N ARG A 173 11.91 2.83 0.29
CA ARG A 173 11.88 4.29 0.44
C ARG A 173 11.59 4.95 -0.89
N LEU A 174 10.84 6.05 -0.86
CA LEU A 174 10.69 6.93 -2.01
C LEU A 174 11.93 7.85 -2.07
N GLU A 175 12.76 7.67 -3.08
CA GLU A 175 14.03 8.40 -3.23
C GLU A 175 14.17 8.90 -4.66
N TYR A 176 14.93 9.98 -4.85
CA TYR A 176 15.34 10.37 -6.20
C TYR A 176 16.25 9.30 -6.83
N CYS A 177 16.17 9.12 -8.14
CA CYS A 177 17.07 8.22 -8.87
C CYS A 177 18.52 8.65 -8.68
N PRO A 178 19.45 7.75 -8.28
CA PRO A 178 20.87 8.10 -8.09
C PRO A 178 21.53 8.62 -9.37
N GLU A 179 21.21 7.99 -10.49
CA GLU A 179 21.67 8.38 -11.81
C GLU A 179 20.60 9.25 -12.48
N TYR A 180 21.01 10.30 -13.17
CA TYR A 180 20.07 11.13 -13.92
C TYR A 180 19.94 10.66 -15.36
N ARG A 181 18.71 10.38 -15.78
CA ARG A 181 18.36 10.19 -17.18
C ARG A 181 17.12 11.02 -17.49
N ALA A 182 17.21 11.84 -18.54
CA ALA A 182 16.03 12.54 -19.04
C ALA A 182 14.99 11.50 -19.50
N GLY A 183 13.75 11.62 -19.02
CA GLY A 183 12.69 10.64 -19.29
C GLY A 183 12.97 9.26 -18.66
N ASP A 184 13.61 9.21 -17.49
CA ASP A 184 13.76 7.97 -16.74
C ASP A 184 12.41 7.31 -16.42
N SER A 185 12.44 6.08 -15.94
CA SER A 185 11.24 5.35 -15.53
C SER A 185 11.51 4.58 -14.25
N CYS A 186 10.52 4.54 -13.37
CA CYS A 186 10.55 3.62 -12.25
C CYS A 186 10.37 2.20 -12.76
N LEU A 187 11.03 1.27 -12.09
CA LEU A 187 11.05 -0.13 -12.42
C LEU A 187 10.55 -0.93 -11.21
N LEU A 188 9.78 -1.97 -11.54
CA LEU A 188 9.42 -3.05 -10.66
C LEU A 188 9.76 -4.37 -11.32
N GLU A 189 10.45 -5.24 -10.60
CA GLU A 189 10.84 -6.58 -11.04
C GLU A 189 10.22 -7.64 -10.14
N SER A 190 9.58 -8.63 -10.74
CA SER A 190 9.01 -9.79 -10.06
C SER A 190 9.62 -11.09 -10.59
N ASP A 191 9.62 -12.13 -9.76
CA ASP A 191 9.98 -13.48 -10.22
C ASP A 191 8.82 -14.14 -11.00
N THR A 192 9.02 -15.39 -11.42
CA THR A 192 7.98 -16.15 -12.15
C THR A 192 6.76 -16.52 -11.30
N ALA A 193 6.88 -16.47 -9.97
CA ALA A 193 5.78 -16.68 -9.03
C ALA A 193 5.04 -15.38 -8.68
N GLY A 194 5.54 -14.23 -9.14
CA GLY A 194 4.97 -12.91 -8.84
C GLY A 194 5.54 -12.25 -7.58
N GLN A 195 6.56 -12.84 -6.94
CA GLN A 195 7.25 -12.25 -5.79
C GLN A 195 8.00 -11.00 -6.21
N LEU A 196 7.82 -9.89 -5.47
CA LEU A 196 8.56 -8.66 -5.69
C LEU A 196 10.06 -8.86 -5.40
N LEU A 197 10.87 -8.80 -6.45
CA LEU A 197 12.32 -8.91 -6.36
C LEU A 197 12.96 -7.53 -6.20
N ARG A 198 12.51 -6.53 -6.96
CA ARG A 198 13.20 -5.24 -6.99
C ARG A 198 12.28 -4.07 -7.27
N LEU A 199 12.57 -2.96 -6.59
CA LEU A 199 12.06 -1.63 -6.88
C LEU A 199 13.27 -0.74 -7.11
N ASP A 200 13.34 -0.07 -8.25
CA ASP A 200 14.44 0.84 -8.55
C ASP A 200 14.08 1.85 -9.64
N CYS A 201 15.02 2.71 -9.99
CA CYS A 201 15.00 3.47 -11.24
C CYS A 201 15.60 2.65 -12.37
N ARG A 202 15.03 2.74 -13.58
CA ARG A 202 15.56 2.05 -14.78
C ARG A 202 17.01 2.44 -15.06
N SER A 203 17.36 3.72 -14.84
CA SER A 203 18.73 4.23 -14.98
C SER A 203 19.75 3.61 -14.03
N SER A 204 19.33 3.01 -12.91
CA SER A 204 20.24 2.39 -11.94
C SER A 204 20.69 0.98 -12.34
N LEU A 205 20.09 0.41 -13.38
CA LEU A 205 20.42 -0.93 -13.87
C LEU A 205 21.49 -0.89 -14.96
N THR A 206 22.33 -1.91 -14.96
CA THR A 206 23.17 -2.28 -16.09
C THR A 206 22.34 -2.82 -17.26
N GLU A 207 22.91 -2.76 -18.46
CA GLU A 207 22.27 -3.34 -19.64
C GLU A 207 22.02 -4.85 -19.49
N SER A 208 22.93 -5.56 -18.80
CA SER A 208 22.74 -6.97 -18.46
C SER A 208 21.51 -7.20 -17.56
N GLU A 209 21.31 -6.39 -16.53
CA GLU A 209 20.14 -6.48 -15.64
C GLU A 209 18.85 -6.14 -16.39
N LEU A 210 18.89 -5.11 -17.26
CA LEU A 210 17.77 -4.75 -18.13
C LEU A 210 17.42 -5.86 -19.14
N SER A 211 18.41 -6.57 -19.66
CA SER A 211 18.18 -7.70 -20.59
C SER A 211 17.59 -8.91 -19.86
N ALA A 212 18.00 -9.15 -18.61
CA ALA A 212 17.45 -10.21 -17.77
C ALA A 212 15.98 -9.93 -17.35
N CYS A 213 15.54 -8.68 -17.45
CA CYS A 213 14.19 -8.21 -17.10
C CYS A 213 13.08 -8.64 -18.09
N SER A 214 13.38 -9.37 -19.17
CA SER A 214 12.41 -9.69 -20.24
C SER A 214 11.17 -10.43 -19.71
N GLY A 215 10.02 -9.74 -19.71
CA GLY A 215 8.73 -10.25 -19.21
C GLY A 215 8.55 -10.23 -17.68
N ARG A 216 9.58 -9.85 -16.93
CA ARG A 216 9.59 -9.80 -15.45
C ARG A 216 9.55 -8.39 -14.87
N CYS A 217 9.81 -7.39 -15.72
CA CYS A 217 9.91 -6.01 -15.30
C CYS A 217 8.83 -5.13 -15.91
N GLN A 218 8.23 -4.32 -15.06
CA GLN A 218 7.25 -3.33 -15.44
C GLN A 218 7.84 -1.95 -15.16
N THR A 219 7.53 -1.00 -16.05
CA THR A 219 8.06 0.36 -15.96
C THR A 219 6.95 1.39 -16.08
N CYS A 220 7.16 2.52 -15.44
CA CYS A 220 6.24 3.65 -15.44
C CYS A 220 7.03 4.96 -15.26
N ALA A 221 6.49 6.07 -15.75
CA ALA A 221 7.27 7.31 -15.92
C ALA A 221 6.96 8.43 -14.90
N THR A 222 5.99 8.24 -14.00
CA THR A 222 5.60 9.28 -13.01
C THR A 222 6.26 9.02 -11.66
N ALA A 223 6.45 10.08 -10.88
CA ALA A 223 7.07 9.96 -9.56
C ALA A 223 6.30 8.97 -8.67
N GLY A 224 7.02 8.03 -8.04
CA GLY A 224 6.47 7.03 -7.13
C GLY A 224 5.51 6.02 -7.78
N CYS A 225 5.47 5.90 -9.11
CA CYS A 225 4.50 5.02 -9.78
C CYS A 225 4.73 3.53 -9.58
N ASN A 226 5.93 3.13 -9.13
CA ASN A 226 6.25 1.77 -8.72
C ASN A 226 5.96 1.53 -7.23
N ASP A 227 4.99 2.26 -6.66
CA ASP A 227 4.57 2.08 -5.27
C ASP A 227 4.14 0.63 -5.01
N PRO A 228 4.84 -0.12 -4.14
CA PRO A 228 4.49 -1.51 -3.83
C PRO A 228 3.07 -1.65 -3.28
N MET A 229 2.51 -0.62 -2.64
CA MET A 229 1.12 -0.62 -2.16
C MET A 229 0.11 -0.59 -3.31
N THR A 230 0.47 0.08 -4.40
CA THR A 230 -0.32 0.10 -5.64
C THR A 230 -0.03 -1.14 -6.49
N TYR A 231 1.13 -1.76 -6.28
CA TYR A 231 1.66 -2.89 -7.01
C TYR A 231 1.39 -4.23 -6.36
N GLY A 232 0.13 -4.54 -6.04
CA GLY A 232 -0.29 -5.92 -5.77
C GLY A 232 0.52 -6.70 -4.72
N THR A 233 1.24 -6.02 -3.82
CA THR A 233 1.84 -6.58 -2.61
C THR A 233 1.15 -5.88 -1.46
N SER A 234 0.26 -6.50 -0.70
CA SER A 234 0.15 -7.88 -0.29
C SER A 234 -1.34 -8.13 -0.07
N GLY A 235 -1.83 -9.33 -0.42
CA GLY A 235 -3.15 -9.73 0.07
C GLY A 235 -3.15 -9.52 1.58
N SER A 236 -3.89 -8.54 2.06
CA SER A 236 -4.24 -8.47 3.47
C SER A 236 -5.66 -8.95 3.54
N CYS A 237 -5.88 -9.86 4.46
CA CYS A 237 -7.18 -10.48 4.67
C CYS A 237 -7.54 -10.26 6.13
N VAL A 238 -8.83 -10.22 6.42
CA VAL A 238 -9.25 -10.44 7.80
C VAL A 238 -8.87 -11.86 8.17
N GLN A 239 -8.02 -12.00 9.19
CA GLN A 239 -7.51 -13.27 9.68
C GLN A 239 -8.04 -13.51 11.09
N CYS A 240 -8.98 -14.43 11.25
CA CYS A 240 -9.63 -14.65 12.54
C CYS A 240 -10.34 -16.00 12.63
N ARG A 241 -10.67 -16.40 13.85
CA ARG A 241 -11.53 -17.56 14.16
C ARG A 241 -12.61 -17.15 15.15
N SER A 242 -13.86 -17.53 14.89
CA SER A 242 -15.00 -17.12 15.73
C SER A 242 -14.99 -17.70 17.14
N SER A 243 -14.24 -18.78 17.37
CA SER A 243 -14.00 -19.35 18.70
C SER A 243 -13.09 -18.50 19.58
N LEU A 244 -12.26 -17.63 18.97
CA LEU A 244 -11.33 -16.74 19.67
C LEU A 244 -11.84 -15.28 19.69
N ASN A 245 -12.51 -14.87 18.62
CA ASN A 245 -13.07 -13.52 18.49
C ASN A 245 -14.46 -13.60 17.84
N SER A 246 -15.51 -13.28 18.60
CA SER A 246 -16.90 -13.32 18.13
C SER A 246 -17.17 -12.38 16.95
N LEU A 247 -16.40 -11.28 16.81
CA LEU A 247 -16.48 -10.37 15.67
C LEU A 247 -16.16 -11.06 14.35
N CYS A 248 -15.35 -12.13 14.37
CA CYS A 248 -14.99 -12.87 13.17
C CYS A 248 -16.22 -13.39 12.39
N ARG A 249 -17.28 -13.79 13.11
CA ARG A 249 -18.56 -14.19 12.52
C ARG A 249 -19.54 -13.03 12.46
N ASN A 250 -19.67 -12.28 13.55
CA ASN A 250 -20.77 -11.34 13.74
C ASN A 250 -20.57 -9.99 13.07
N ASP A 251 -19.32 -9.50 13.00
CA ASP A 251 -18.99 -8.18 12.45
C ASP A 251 -17.52 -8.12 12.02
N ALA A 252 -17.20 -8.85 10.95
CA ALA A 252 -15.82 -9.00 10.48
C ALA A 252 -15.22 -7.68 9.97
N LEU A 253 -16.04 -6.66 9.68
CA LEU A 253 -15.60 -5.32 9.31
C LEU A 253 -14.85 -4.61 10.45
N GLN A 254 -15.09 -5.01 11.71
CA GLN A 254 -14.41 -4.47 12.88
C GLN A 254 -13.10 -5.21 13.22
N VAL A 255 -12.77 -6.27 12.48
CA VAL A 255 -11.50 -6.99 12.64
C VAL A 255 -10.49 -6.39 11.68
N ALA A 256 -9.38 -5.90 12.20
CA ALA A 256 -8.32 -5.34 11.38
C ALA A 256 -7.76 -6.43 10.43
N PRO A 257 -7.57 -6.12 9.14
CA PRO A 257 -6.90 -7.02 8.21
C PRO A 257 -5.41 -7.10 8.54
N GLU A 258 -4.84 -8.29 8.38
CA GLU A 258 -3.41 -8.55 8.58
C GLU A 258 -2.78 -9.01 7.25
N PRO A 259 -1.51 -8.66 6.99
CA PRO A 259 -0.79 -9.17 5.82
C PRO A 259 -0.74 -10.71 5.79
N CYS A 260 -0.89 -11.31 4.61
CA CYS A 260 -0.71 -12.75 4.41
C CYS A 260 0.76 -13.17 4.53
N THR A 261 1.00 -14.45 4.81
CA THR A 261 2.36 -15.01 4.87
C THR A 261 3.06 -14.94 3.51
N ASP A 262 2.32 -15.22 2.44
CA ASP A 262 2.78 -15.03 1.06
C ASP A 262 2.39 -13.63 0.54
N PRO A 263 3.34 -12.73 0.25
CA PRO A 263 3.05 -11.41 -0.29
C PRO A 263 2.40 -11.45 -1.69
N ALA A 264 2.51 -12.58 -2.41
CA ALA A 264 1.84 -12.79 -3.70
C ALA A 264 0.38 -13.24 -3.58
N ASN A 265 -0.15 -13.40 -2.36
CA ASN A 265 -1.53 -13.84 -2.14
C ASN A 265 -2.55 -12.93 -2.84
N SER A 266 -3.31 -13.50 -3.77
CA SER A 266 -4.30 -12.78 -4.57
C SER A 266 -5.76 -13.03 -4.12
N GLN A 267 -5.97 -13.86 -3.11
CA GLN A 267 -7.30 -14.31 -2.68
C GLN A 267 -7.42 -14.44 -1.16
N CYS A 268 -8.55 -14.01 -0.61
CA CYS A 268 -8.92 -14.27 0.79
C CYS A 268 -10.04 -15.31 0.84
N TYR A 269 -10.11 -16.06 1.93
CA TYR A 269 -11.19 -17.01 2.19
C TYR A 269 -12.02 -16.64 3.42
N SER A 270 -13.24 -17.17 3.46
CA SER A 270 -14.09 -17.31 4.65
C SER A 270 -14.67 -18.72 4.63
N ARG A 271 -14.41 -19.54 5.65
CA ARG A 271 -14.80 -20.94 5.70
C ARG A 271 -15.43 -21.33 7.03
N LEU A 272 -16.15 -22.45 7.03
CA LEU A 272 -16.74 -23.04 8.22
C LEU A 272 -16.05 -24.37 8.51
N VAL A 273 -15.44 -24.48 9.68
CA VAL A 273 -14.81 -25.72 10.18
C VAL A 273 -15.46 -26.04 11.51
N ASP A 274 -16.19 -27.16 11.59
CA ASP A 274 -16.86 -27.62 12.80
C ASP A 274 -17.73 -26.54 13.49
N GLY A 275 -18.46 -25.74 12.69
CA GLY A 275 -19.30 -24.65 13.18
C GLY A 275 -18.56 -23.36 13.55
N VAL A 276 -17.23 -23.34 13.47
CA VAL A 276 -16.38 -22.16 13.68
C VAL A 276 -16.13 -21.47 12.34
N THR A 277 -16.41 -20.16 12.28
CA THR A 277 -16.06 -19.34 11.12
C THR A 277 -14.60 -18.98 11.19
N GLU A 278 -13.87 -19.28 10.11
CA GLU A 278 -12.47 -18.93 9.92
C GLU A 278 -12.32 -18.05 8.70
N ARG A 279 -11.47 -17.04 8.80
CA ARG A 279 -11.15 -16.14 7.69
C ARG A 279 -9.64 -16.05 7.57
N GLY A 280 -9.14 -15.95 6.34
CA GLY A 280 -7.71 -15.74 6.13
C GLY A 280 -7.29 -15.76 4.68
N CYS A 281 -6.02 -16.04 4.45
CA CYS A 281 -5.35 -15.97 3.17
C CYS A 281 -5.38 -17.32 2.44
N MET A 282 -5.69 -17.32 1.14
CA MET A 282 -5.74 -18.55 0.35
C MET A 282 -4.38 -19.23 0.21
N SER A 283 -3.30 -18.44 0.20
CA SER A 283 -1.90 -18.90 0.22
C SER A 283 -1.51 -19.68 1.48
N ASP A 284 -2.19 -19.43 2.59
CA ASP A 284 -1.79 -19.95 3.91
C ASP A 284 -2.51 -21.27 4.24
N LEU A 285 -3.41 -21.72 3.35
CA LEU A 285 -4.07 -23.01 3.43
C LEU A 285 -3.15 -24.15 2.99
N THR A 286 -3.29 -25.32 3.61
CA THR A 286 -2.67 -26.54 3.08
C THR A 286 -3.26 -26.88 1.70
N VAL A 287 -2.55 -27.69 0.91
CA VAL A 287 -2.98 -28.11 -0.44
C VAL A 287 -4.40 -28.70 -0.44
N THR A 288 -4.74 -29.50 0.58
CA THR A 288 -6.06 -30.11 0.71
C THR A 288 -7.14 -29.07 1.00
N GLU A 289 -6.89 -28.15 1.93
CA GLU A 289 -7.84 -27.09 2.30
C GLU A 289 -8.04 -26.09 1.16
N HIS A 290 -6.96 -25.74 0.46
CA HIS A 290 -6.99 -24.89 -0.72
C HIS A 290 -7.90 -25.49 -1.79
N SER A 291 -7.73 -26.78 -2.09
CA SER A 291 -8.58 -27.51 -3.06
C SER A 291 -10.06 -27.55 -2.65
N ALA A 292 -10.34 -27.77 -1.36
CA ALA A 292 -11.71 -27.74 -0.83
C ALA A 292 -12.35 -26.34 -0.98
N CYS A 293 -11.59 -25.29 -0.65
CA CYS A 293 -12.04 -23.90 -0.79
C CYS A 293 -12.30 -23.50 -2.25
N THR A 294 -11.45 -23.93 -3.19
CA THR A 294 -11.65 -23.69 -4.62
C THR A 294 -12.92 -24.37 -5.16
N ARG A 295 -13.33 -25.50 -4.56
CA ARG A 295 -14.59 -26.19 -4.90
C ARG A 295 -15.81 -25.62 -4.17
N GLY A 296 -15.63 -24.64 -3.29
CA GLY A 296 -16.70 -24.02 -2.50
C GLY A 296 -17.21 -24.87 -1.34
N GLU A 297 -16.44 -25.87 -0.89
CA GLU A 297 -16.84 -26.74 0.22
C GLU A 297 -16.76 -25.99 1.55
N ASN A 298 -17.91 -25.53 2.05
CA ASN A 298 -17.99 -24.71 3.27
C ASN A 298 -17.00 -23.55 3.27
N CYS A 299 -16.78 -22.95 2.10
CA CYS A 299 -15.78 -21.91 1.91
C CYS A 299 -16.21 -20.95 0.80
N LEU A 300 -15.93 -19.66 1.01
CA LEU A 300 -16.06 -18.61 0.02
C LEU A 300 -14.71 -17.96 -0.19
N VAL A 301 -14.35 -17.78 -1.45
CA VAL A 301 -13.12 -17.13 -1.86
C VAL A 301 -13.47 -15.82 -2.56
N CYS A 302 -12.71 -14.78 -2.25
CA CYS A 302 -12.85 -13.46 -2.87
C CYS A 302 -11.47 -12.88 -3.18
N ASN A 303 -11.45 -11.84 -4.03
CA ASN A 303 -10.21 -11.25 -4.49
C ASN A 303 -9.60 -10.34 -3.40
N SER A 304 -8.37 -10.63 -2.97
CA SER A 304 -7.69 -9.86 -1.91
C SER A 304 -7.43 -8.39 -2.28
N ARG A 305 -7.51 -8.04 -3.58
CA ARG A 305 -7.39 -6.66 -4.08
C ARG A 305 -8.62 -5.80 -3.80
N THR A 306 -9.74 -6.42 -3.41
CA THR A 306 -10.89 -5.67 -2.87
C THR A 306 -10.73 -5.56 -1.36
N ASN A 307 -10.66 -4.33 -0.84
CA ASN A 307 -10.43 -4.07 0.59
C ASN A 307 -11.33 -4.95 1.46
N ASN A 308 -10.72 -5.81 2.27
CA ASN A 308 -11.40 -6.66 3.23
C ASN A 308 -12.54 -7.49 2.60
N CYS A 309 -12.33 -8.01 1.40
CA CYS A 309 -13.37 -8.73 0.65
C CYS A 309 -13.99 -9.88 1.45
N ASN A 310 -13.19 -10.49 2.33
CA ASN A 310 -13.59 -11.58 3.19
C ASN A 310 -14.24 -11.09 4.49
N THR A 311 -14.88 -9.92 4.49
CA THR A 311 -15.70 -9.44 5.62
C THR A 311 -17.20 -9.63 5.40
N ALA A 312 -17.60 -10.04 4.20
CA ALA A 312 -18.98 -10.41 3.92
C ALA A 312 -19.51 -11.42 4.95
N GLN A 313 -20.80 -11.32 5.29
CA GLN A 313 -21.44 -12.21 6.26
C GLN A 313 -21.20 -13.66 5.85
N TYR A 314 -20.59 -14.42 6.76
CA TYR A 314 -20.32 -15.84 6.56
C TYR A 314 -20.68 -16.61 7.84
N PRO A 315 -21.40 -17.73 7.75
CA PRO A 315 -21.93 -18.34 6.52
C PRO A 315 -22.94 -17.46 5.76
N VAL A 316 -23.08 -17.66 4.44
CA VAL A 316 -24.01 -16.84 3.64
C VAL A 316 -25.44 -17.27 3.91
N ALA A 317 -26.26 -16.29 4.27
CA ALA A 317 -27.69 -16.46 4.48
C ALA A 317 -28.07 -17.68 5.36
N PRO A 318 -27.56 -17.80 6.61
CA PRO A 318 -27.91 -18.92 7.49
C PRO A 318 -29.43 -19.04 7.62
N LEU A 319 -29.91 -20.28 7.56
CA LEU A 319 -31.34 -20.58 7.71
C LEU A 319 -31.74 -20.36 9.17
N THR A 320 -32.85 -19.66 9.35
CA THR A 320 -33.48 -19.47 10.65
C THR A 320 -34.83 -20.19 10.68
N CYS A 321 -35.12 -20.91 11.75
CA CYS A 321 -36.36 -21.66 11.93
C CYS A 321 -36.84 -21.52 13.37
N PHE A 322 -38.15 -21.45 13.59
CA PHE A 322 -38.69 -21.63 14.94
C PHE A 322 -38.37 -23.04 15.42
N GLN A 323 -37.99 -23.17 16.69
CA GLN A 323 -37.48 -24.40 17.29
C GLN A 323 -38.16 -24.58 18.66
N CYS A 324 -38.97 -25.63 18.82
CA CYS A 324 -39.70 -25.91 20.05
C CYS A 324 -40.27 -27.34 20.05
N ASP A 325 -40.60 -27.87 21.23
CA ASP A 325 -41.35 -29.10 21.45
C ASP A 325 -42.50 -28.83 22.41
N SER A 326 -43.75 -29.01 21.98
CA SER A 326 -44.93 -28.69 22.81
C SER A 326 -44.99 -29.47 24.12
N ARG A 327 -44.30 -30.60 24.23
CA ARG A 327 -44.24 -31.39 25.47
C ARG A 327 -43.39 -30.72 26.54
N THR A 328 -42.45 -29.86 26.14
CA THR A 328 -41.59 -29.09 27.04
C THR A 328 -41.98 -27.61 27.10
N ASP A 329 -42.35 -27.03 25.96
CA ASP A 329 -42.58 -25.59 25.77
C ASP A 329 -44.08 -25.22 25.81
N GLY A 330 -44.95 -26.22 25.96
CA GLY A 330 -46.39 -26.06 26.10
C GLY A 330 -47.10 -25.57 24.83
N GLU A 331 -48.29 -24.97 25.02
CA GLU A 331 -49.17 -24.53 23.93
C GLU A 331 -48.57 -23.43 23.04
N SER A 332 -47.53 -22.73 23.50
CA SER A 332 -46.83 -21.73 22.69
C SER A 332 -46.23 -22.32 21.40
N CYS A 333 -45.83 -23.60 21.42
CA CYS A 333 -45.27 -24.29 20.26
C CYS A 333 -46.35 -24.73 19.25
N THR A 334 -47.57 -24.96 19.73
CA THR A 334 -48.71 -25.38 18.90
C THR A 334 -49.40 -24.19 18.23
N ALA A 335 -49.32 -23.00 18.82
CA ALA A 335 -49.82 -21.74 18.26
C ALA A 335 -49.00 -21.24 17.04
N THR A 336 -49.56 -20.25 16.34
CA THR A 336 -48.84 -19.53 15.28
C THR A 336 -47.61 -18.83 15.85
N GLN A 337 -46.44 -19.06 15.26
CA GLN A 337 -45.20 -18.44 15.69
C GLN A 337 -45.11 -17.01 15.16
N THR A 338 -44.68 -16.11 16.04
CA THR A 338 -44.49 -14.69 15.74
C THR A 338 -43.09 -14.25 16.18
N GLY A 339 -42.56 -13.19 15.56
CA GLY A 339 -41.21 -12.68 15.85
C GLY A 339 -40.11 -13.24 14.94
N THR A 340 -38.87 -13.12 15.38
CA THR A 340 -37.68 -13.53 14.61
C THR A 340 -37.26 -14.94 14.99
N ALA A 341 -37.29 -15.86 14.02
CA ALA A 341 -36.78 -17.21 14.20
C ALA A 341 -35.25 -17.21 14.47
N PRO A 342 -34.74 -18.01 15.43
CA PRO A 342 -33.31 -18.17 15.64
C PRO A 342 -32.63 -18.95 14.50
N GLU A 343 -31.31 -18.78 14.35
CA GLU A 343 -30.49 -19.59 13.44
C GLU A 343 -30.55 -21.07 13.82
N CYS A 344 -30.43 -21.97 12.83
CA CYS A 344 -30.31 -23.39 13.11
C CYS A 344 -29.06 -23.68 13.97
N PRO A 345 -29.14 -24.59 14.95
CA PRO A 345 -28.03 -24.87 15.87
C PRO A 345 -26.72 -25.26 15.18
N THR A 346 -26.82 -25.99 14.07
CA THR A 346 -25.71 -26.35 13.20
C THR A 346 -25.94 -25.72 11.84
N TYR A 347 -24.96 -24.97 11.33
CA TYR A 347 -25.04 -24.48 9.96
C TYR A 347 -24.78 -25.63 8.98
N ASP A 348 -25.73 -25.85 8.09
CA ASP A 348 -25.65 -26.76 6.96
C ASP A 348 -26.56 -26.19 5.85
N THR A 349 -26.06 -26.16 4.62
CA THR A 349 -26.82 -25.68 3.46
C THR A 349 -28.01 -26.57 3.11
N ALA A 350 -28.03 -27.81 3.59
CA ALA A 350 -29.12 -28.77 3.44
C ALA A 350 -30.20 -28.63 4.52
N ASN A 351 -30.00 -27.76 5.53
CA ASN A 351 -31.00 -27.54 6.56
C ASN A 351 -32.35 -27.12 5.96
N LYS A 352 -33.41 -27.61 6.57
CA LYS A 352 -34.80 -27.25 6.29
C LYS A 352 -35.53 -26.98 7.60
N CYS A 353 -36.53 -26.09 7.57
CA CYS A 353 -37.40 -25.89 8.71
C CYS A 353 -38.55 -26.91 8.67
N TYR A 354 -38.77 -27.59 9.78
CA TYR A 354 -39.84 -28.56 9.97
C TYR A 354 -40.90 -28.04 10.94
N THR A 355 -42.17 -28.38 10.68
CA THR A 355 -43.25 -28.40 11.67
C THR A 355 -43.88 -29.79 11.63
N ILE A 356 -43.76 -30.54 12.71
CA ILE A 356 -44.21 -31.93 12.83
C ILE A 356 -45.33 -31.97 13.87
N VAL A 357 -46.51 -32.46 13.49
CA VAL A 357 -47.69 -32.58 14.35
C VAL A 357 -48.06 -34.04 14.51
N GLN A 358 -47.93 -34.58 15.71
CA GLN A 358 -48.29 -35.96 16.04
C GLN A 358 -49.82 -36.11 16.17
N SER A 359 -50.33 -37.35 16.13
CA SER A 359 -51.77 -37.64 16.17
C SER A 359 -52.46 -37.19 17.46
N ASN A 360 -51.72 -37.03 18.55
CA ASN A 360 -52.20 -36.49 19.82
C ASN A 360 -52.16 -34.94 19.88
N GLY A 361 -51.72 -34.27 18.81
CA GLY A 361 -51.58 -32.82 18.72
C GLY A 361 -50.20 -32.28 19.13
N ASP A 362 -49.30 -33.12 19.64
CA ASP A 362 -47.94 -32.70 20.01
C ASP A 362 -47.22 -32.15 18.78
N THR A 363 -46.62 -30.97 18.94
CA THR A 363 -45.99 -30.22 17.84
C THR A 363 -44.51 -30.03 18.13
N VAL A 364 -43.67 -30.40 17.16
CA VAL A 364 -42.23 -30.14 17.17
C VAL A 364 -41.87 -29.26 15.97
N ARG A 365 -41.19 -28.15 16.24
CA ARG A 365 -40.56 -27.32 15.22
C ARG A 365 -39.06 -27.45 15.36
N LYS A 366 -38.35 -27.66 14.24
CA LYS A 366 -36.89 -27.84 14.28
C LYS A 366 -36.24 -27.54 12.93
N CYS A 367 -34.92 -27.42 12.96
CA CYS A 367 -34.08 -27.57 11.79
C CYS A 367 -33.65 -29.03 11.62
N SER A 368 -33.58 -29.51 10.38
CA SER A 368 -32.90 -30.78 10.08
C SER A 368 -32.39 -30.81 8.64
N THR A 369 -31.31 -31.56 8.42
CA THR A 369 -30.76 -31.89 7.10
C THR A 369 -31.34 -33.19 6.54
N GLN A 370 -32.02 -33.98 7.37
CA GLN A 370 -32.58 -35.27 6.98
C GLN A 370 -33.74 -35.11 5.99
N ALA A 371 -34.02 -36.19 5.26
CA ALA A 371 -35.16 -36.25 4.36
C ALA A 371 -36.49 -36.17 5.12
N ARG A 372 -37.53 -35.69 4.43
CA ARG A 372 -38.85 -35.46 5.03
C ARG A 372 -39.42 -36.74 5.63
N GLU A 373 -39.23 -37.87 4.95
CA GLU A 373 -39.75 -39.18 5.34
C GLU A 373 -39.15 -39.65 6.68
N VAL A 374 -37.87 -39.31 6.91
CA VAL A 374 -37.16 -39.65 8.14
C VAL A 374 -37.67 -38.81 9.31
N GLU A 375 -37.86 -37.51 9.08
CA GLU A 375 -38.24 -36.58 10.16
C GLU A 375 -39.74 -36.57 10.47
N CYS A 376 -40.56 -36.66 9.43
CA CYS A 376 -42.00 -36.64 9.56
C CYS A 376 -42.58 -38.00 9.93
N GLY A 377 -41.93 -39.12 9.55
CA GLY A 377 -42.36 -40.47 9.90
C GLY A 377 -43.87 -40.70 9.79
N THR A 378 -44.50 -41.06 10.92
CA THR A 378 -45.94 -41.30 11.07
C THR A 378 -46.73 -40.08 11.61
N ALA A 379 -46.20 -38.87 11.50
CA ALA A 379 -46.87 -37.67 11.97
C ALA A 379 -48.21 -37.44 11.26
N SER A 380 -49.19 -36.92 11.99
CA SER A 380 -50.52 -36.59 11.46
C SER A 380 -50.51 -35.35 10.55
N GLY A 381 -49.56 -34.44 10.75
CA GLY A 381 -49.28 -33.30 9.88
C GLY A 381 -47.78 -33.04 9.84
N CYS A 382 -47.24 -32.72 8.66
CA CYS A 382 -45.82 -32.37 8.55
C CYS A 382 -45.54 -31.48 7.34
N GLU A 383 -45.06 -30.28 7.63
CA GLU A 383 -44.64 -29.30 6.63
C GLU A 383 -43.15 -29.03 6.70
N VAL A 384 -42.54 -28.91 5.52
CA VAL A 384 -41.12 -28.60 5.33
C VAL A 384 -41.01 -27.33 4.49
N CYS A 385 -40.11 -26.43 4.86
CA CYS A 385 -39.88 -25.21 4.10
C CYS A 385 -38.41 -24.77 4.18
N LEU A 386 -37.99 -23.97 3.20
CA LEU A 386 -36.56 -23.73 2.89
C LEU A 386 -36.13 -22.26 3.06
N PHE A 387 -37.01 -21.41 3.59
CA PHE A 387 -36.72 -19.98 3.77
C PHE A 387 -36.82 -19.58 5.23
N ARG A 388 -36.19 -18.45 5.57
CA ARG A 388 -36.07 -17.96 6.94
C ARG A 388 -37.43 -17.77 7.61
N GLY A 389 -37.59 -18.33 8.80
CA GLY A 389 -38.77 -18.21 9.64
C GLY A 389 -40.06 -18.73 8.99
N CYS A 390 -39.96 -19.68 8.06
CA CYS A 390 -41.12 -20.15 7.28
C CYS A 390 -42.08 -21.05 8.08
N ASN A 391 -41.60 -21.69 9.14
CA ASN A 391 -42.35 -22.68 9.90
C ASN A 391 -43.21 -22.02 11.01
N THR A 392 -44.12 -21.13 10.62
CA THR A 392 -44.91 -20.29 11.55
C THR A 392 -46.33 -20.77 11.82
N LYS A 393 -46.93 -21.56 10.93
CA LYS A 393 -48.36 -21.92 11.03
C LYS A 393 -48.70 -22.62 12.35
N ALA A 394 -49.87 -22.34 12.92
CA ALA A 394 -50.44 -23.12 14.02
C ALA A 394 -50.66 -24.58 13.61
N ASN A 395 -50.61 -25.50 14.58
CA ASN A 395 -50.70 -26.94 14.34
C ASN A 395 -51.96 -27.37 13.55
N SER A 396 -53.10 -26.71 13.79
CA SER A 396 -54.37 -26.95 13.10
C SER A 396 -54.36 -26.59 11.62
N ALA A 397 -53.37 -25.83 11.17
CA ALA A 397 -53.18 -25.40 9.80
C ALA A 397 -52.01 -26.09 9.08
N VAL A 398 -51.36 -27.08 9.72
CA VAL A 398 -50.24 -27.84 9.16
C VAL A 398 -50.78 -29.01 8.34
N GLY A 399 -50.55 -28.99 7.02
CA GLY A 399 -50.93 -30.07 6.11
C GLY A 399 -49.82 -31.12 5.91
N VAL A 400 -49.96 -31.93 4.84
CA VAL A 400 -48.97 -32.94 4.39
C VAL A 400 -48.08 -32.41 3.25
N ILE A 401 -48.00 -31.09 3.07
CA ILE A 401 -47.46 -30.49 1.83
C ILE A 401 -45.93 -30.63 1.77
N GLU A 402 -45.42 -31.07 0.61
CA GLU A 402 -44.00 -31.02 0.24
C GLU A 402 -43.75 -29.79 -0.67
N PRO A 403 -42.73 -28.95 -0.40
CA PRO A 403 -42.44 -27.81 -1.27
C PRO A 403 -41.87 -28.28 -2.62
N PRO A 404 -42.17 -27.57 -3.73
CA PRO A 404 -41.57 -27.89 -5.02
C PRO A 404 -40.04 -27.69 -4.98
N VAL A 405 -39.31 -28.70 -5.46
CA VAL A 405 -37.85 -28.67 -5.61
C VAL A 405 -37.47 -27.51 -6.54
N ARG A 406 -36.84 -26.45 -6.01
CA ARG A 406 -36.08 -25.51 -6.86
C ARG A 406 -34.70 -26.11 -7.10
N THR A 407 -34.47 -26.61 -8.30
CA THR A 407 -33.12 -26.82 -8.82
C THR A 407 -32.40 -25.48 -8.85
N THR A 408 -31.36 -25.34 -8.05
CA THR A 408 -30.40 -24.24 -8.21
C THR A 408 -29.67 -24.45 -9.54
N THR A 409 -29.68 -23.41 -10.36
CA THR A 409 -29.00 -23.34 -11.65
C THR A 409 -27.51 -23.69 -11.52
N PRO A 410 -26.91 -24.51 -12.40
CA PRO A 410 -25.46 -24.63 -12.48
C PRO A 410 -24.84 -23.30 -12.91
N GLY A 411 -23.66 -22.99 -12.37
CA GLY A 411 -22.83 -21.86 -12.80
C GLY A 411 -22.41 -21.94 -14.27
N PRO A 412 -21.77 -20.89 -14.81
CA PRO A 412 -21.50 -20.77 -16.24
C PRO A 412 -20.53 -21.87 -16.70
N THR A 413 -21.02 -22.80 -17.50
CA THR A 413 -20.18 -23.74 -18.25
C THR A 413 -19.66 -23.04 -19.50
N ASN A 414 -18.36 -22.75 -19.51
CA ASN A 414 -17.63 -22.40 -20.72
C ASN A 414 -17.54 -23.65 -21.62
N ASP A 415 -18.44 -23.78 -22.57
CA ASP A 415 -18.28 -24.72 -23.69
C ASP A 415 -18.89 -24.12 -24.96
N ALA A 416 -18.15 -23.20 -25.58
CA ALA A 416 -18.38 -22.79 -26.96
C ALA A 416 -17.75 -23.84 -27.90
N ARG A 417 -18.52 -24.89 -28.23
CA ARG A 417 -18.30 -25.63 -29.48
C ARG A 417 -19.31 -25.15 -30.52
N THR A 418 -18.83 -24.32 -31.43
CA THR A 418 -19.56 -23.86 -32.61
C THR A 418 -19.86 -25.04 -33.54
N ILE A 419 -21.14 -25.39 -33.66
CA ILE A 419 -21.62 -26.29 -34.72
C ILE A 419 -21.91 -25.43 -35.96
N VAL A 420 -21.12 -25.65 -37.02
CA VAL A 420 -21.39 -25.13 -38.35
C VAL A 420 -22.48 -26.00 -38.98
N GLY A 421 -23.70 -25.46 -39.05
CA GLY A 421 -24.86 -26.08 -39.71
C GLY A 421 -25.32 -25.24 -40.90
N SER A 422 -24.98 -25.71 -42.10
CA SER A 422 -25.45 -25.22 -43.40
C SER A 422 -26.98 -25.19 -43.48
N GLY A 423 -27.54 -24.06 -43.92
CA GLY A 423 -28.97 -23.87 -44.14
C GLY A 423 -29.22 -22.91 -45.29
N THR A 424 -29.14 -23.43 -46.51
CA THR A 424 -29.58 -22.75 -47.74
C THR A 424 -31.07 -22.46 -47.69
N VAL A 425 -31.47 -21.19 -47.77
CA VAL A 425 -32.81 -20.81 -48.26
C VAL A 425 -32.65 -19.65 -49.24
N ARG A 426 -32.95 -19.94 -50.51
CA ARG A 426 -33.14 -18.95 -51.57
C ARG A 426 -34.53 -18.33 -51.43
N ILE A 427 -34.62 -17.01 -51.36
CA ILE A 427 -35.77 -16.26 -51.89
C ILE A 427 -35.24 -15.07 -52.70
N VAL A 428 -35.86 -14.89 -53.85
CA VAL A 428 -35.46 -14.11 -55.02
C VAL A 428 -36.22 -12.78 -55.05
N MET A 429 -35.50 -11.72 -55.43
CA MET A 429 -35.94 -10.44 -56.04
C MET A 429 -36.78 -9.45 -55.23
N LEU A 430 -36.24 -8.23 -55.07
CA LEU A 430 -36.77 -7.05 -55.77
C LEU A 430 -35.69 -5.95 -55.88
N LEU A 431 -35.59 -5.37 -57.07
CA LEU A 431 -34.64 -4.36 -57.55
C LEU A 431 -35.03 -2.94 -57.10
N ALA A 432 -34.03 -2.14 -56.73
CA ALA A 432 -33.84 -0.71 -57.08
C ALA A 432 -32.54 -0.24 -56.40
N VAL A 433 -31.40 -0.20 -57.09
CA VAL A 433 -30.82 1.04 -57.67
C VAL A 433 -31.06 2.27 -56.80
N TRP A 434 -29.99 2.87 -56.28
CA TRP A 434 -29.63 4.29 -56.44
C TRP A 434 -28.23 4.50 -55.82
N LEU A 435 -27.25 4.74 -56.69
CA LEU A 435 -25.98 5.39 -56.37
C LEU A 435 -26.26 6.86 -56.00
N VAL A 436 -25.47 7.44 -55.09
CA VAL A 436 -24.74 8.72 -55.28
C VAL A 436 -23.91 9.03 -54.01
N LEU A 437 -22.60 8.98 -54.21
CA LEU A 437 -21.53 9.91 -53.78
C LEU A 437 -21.70 10.76 -52.52
N GLY A 438 -20.61 10.81 -51.73
CA GLY A 438 -20.41 11.89 -50.75
C GLY A 438 -19.13 11.75 -49.93
N LYS A 439 -17.96 11.84 -50.59
CA LYS A 439 -16.64 11.99 -49.97
C LYS A 439 -16.21 13.46 -50.13
N VAL A 440 -16.20 14.23 -49.05
CA VAL A 440 -15.56 15.55 -48.83
C VAL A 440 -15.55 15.70 -47.29
N GLU A 441 -14.49 15.93 -46.53
CA GLU A 441 -13.10 16.36 -46.71
C GLU A 441 -12.27 15.71 -45.60
#